data_AF-A0A7W4HNT4-F1
#
_entry.id   AF-A0A7W4HNT4-F1
#
_cell.length_a   1.000
_cell.length_b   1.000
_cell.length_c   1.000
_cell.angle_alpha   90.00
_cell.angle_beta   90.00
_cell.angle_gamma   90.00
#
_symmetry.space_group_name_H-M   'P 1'
#
loop_
_entity.id
_entity.type
_entity.pdbx_description
1 polymer ?
#
loop_
_entity_poly.entity_id
_entity_poly.type
_entity_poly.pdbx_seq_one_letter_code
_entity_poly.pdbx_strand_id
1 'polypeptide(L)'
;MKFNINNIGLVLCVFLLTSCVYTKFEVYKSFENIETDTRYYKVEEKDGVYKWVEIGIHTFFGAGRKDYLTVSFKEELPKNLTIKSSNFGNIDSAYREDYKTFSKRINIKDIKSDTVYLEFNDNKRYKFYYDFEK
;
A
#
# COMPACT_ATOMS: atom_id res chain seq x y z
N MET A 1 -55.66 14.99 7.69
CA MET A 1 -54.40 15.76 7.83
C MET A 1 -53.37 15.09 6.93
N LYS A 2 -53.06 15.71 5.78
CA LYS A 2 -52.18 15.12 4.74
C LYS A 2 -50.74 15.38 5.13
N PHE A 3 -49.95 14.33 5.34
CA PHE A 3 -48.50 14.47 5.51
C PHE A 3 -47.90 15.00 4.20
N ASN A 4 -47.23 16.15 4.29
CA ASN A 4 -46.60 16.82 3.16
C ASN A 4 -45.23 16.14 2.92
N ILE A 5 -45.14 15.31 1.87
CA ILE A 5 -43.99 14.45 1.55
C ILE A 5 -42.79 15.27 0.97
N ASN A 6 -42.96 16.56 0.74
CA ASN A 6 -42.01 17.38 -0.02
C ASN A 6 -40.70 17.75 0.69
N ASN A 7 -40.45 17.31 1.93
CA ASN A 7 -39.19 17.60 2.64
C ASN A 7 -38.35 16.36 3.01
N ILE A 8 -38.81 15.14 2.70
CA ILE A 8 -38.04 13.92 3.01
C ILE A 8 -37.08 13.55 1.87
N GLY A 9 -37.42 13.90 0.62
CA GLY A 9 -36.59 13.60 -0.55
C GLY A 9 -35.26 14.37 -0.61
N LEU A 10 -35.20 15.55 0.01
CA LEU A 10 -33.98 16.38 0.01
C LEU A 10 -32.97 15.91 1.07
N VAL A 11 -33.45 15.45 2.24
CA VAL A 11 -32.57 14.89 3.29
C VAL A 11 -31.98 13.54 2.85
N LEU A 12 -32.73 12.74 2.08
CA LEU A 12 -32.18 11.50 1.50
C LEU A 12 -31.14 11.75 0.40
N CYS A 13 -31.29 12.82 -0.39
CA CYS A 13 -30.29 13.19 -1.41
C CYS A 13 -28.96 13.66 -0.80
N VAL A 14 -28.96 14.24 0.40
CA VAL A 14 -27.72 14.70 1.06
C VAL A 14 -26.93 13.54 1.68
N PHE A 15 -27.59 12.45 2.10
CA PHE A 15 -26.88 11.26 2.61
C PHE A 15 -26.38 10.32 1.50
N LEU A 16 -26.98 10.39 0.31
CA LEU A 16 -26.53 9.68 -0.89
C LEU A 16 -25.41 10.41 -1.64
N LEU A 17 -24.96 11.58 -1.16
CA LEU A 17 -23.64 12.14 -1.46
C LEU A 17 -22.56 11.25 -0.85
N THR A 18 -22.38 10.09 -1.46
CA THR A 18 -21.08 9.54 -1.81
C THR A 18 -19.96 10.05 -0.91
N SER A 19 -19.74 9.39 0.22
CA SER A 19 -18.38 9.24 0.75
C SER A 19 -17.57 8.50 -0.32
N CYS A 20 -17.24 9.20 -1.40
CA CYS A 20 -16.46 8.69 -2.49
C CYS A 20 -15.06 8.53 -1.91
N VAL A 21 -14.80 7.36 -1.34
CA VAL A 21 -13.47 6.97 -0.86
C VAL A 21 -12.62 6.81 -2.11
N TYR A 22 -12.11 7.95 -2.60
CA TYR A 22 -11.15 7.97 -3.67
C TYR A 22 -9.83 7.43 -3.15
N THR A 23 -9.27 6.47 -3.87
CA THR A 23 -7.98 5.85 -3.54
C THR A 23 -7.01 6.08 -4.69
N LYS A 24 -5.85 6.68 -4.41
CA LYS A 24 -4.73 6.77 -5.34
C LYS A 24 -3.69 5.71 -4.99
N PHE A 25 -3.15 5.03 -5.98
CA PHE A 25 -2.06 4.07 -5.80
C PHE A 25 -0.86 4.44 -6.65
N GLU A 26 0.32 4.50 -6.04
CA GLU A 26 1.59 4.74 -6.73
C GLU A 26 2.61 3.68 -6.35
N VAL A 27 3.31 3.11 -7.34
CA VAL A 27 4.19 1.95 -7.17
C VAL A 27 5.64 2.38 -6.97
N TYR A 28 6.35 1.75 -6.05
CA TYR A 28 7.81 1.90 -5.95
C TYR A 28 8.48 1.26 -7.16
N LYS A 29 9.65 1.77 -7.55
CA LYS A 29 10.49 1.24 -8.62
C LYS A 29 11.62 0.39 -8.04
N SER A 30 11.97 -0.72 -8.66
CA SER A 30 13.14 -1.51 -8.26
C SER A 30 14.45 -0.79 -8.63
N PHE A 31 15.48 -0.90 -7.77
CA PHE A 31 16.86 -0.51 -8.13
C PHE A 31 17.54 -1.54 -9.05
N GLU A 32 17.14 -2.80 -8.94
CA GLU A 32 17.66 -3.92 -9.71
C GLU A 32 16.79 -4.16 -10.95
N ASN A 33 17.35 -4.77 -11.98
CA ASN A 33 16.57 -5.23 -13.14
C ASN A 33 15.83 -6.53 -12.78
N ILE A 34 14.81 -6.39 -11.93
CA ILE A 34 13.95 -7.48 -11.46
C ILE A 34 12.85 -7.72 -12.48
N GLU A 35 12.53 -8.98 -12.73
CA GLU A 35 11.38 -9.38 -13.55
C GLU A 35 10.08 -8.79 -12.97
N THR A 36 9.25 -8.20 -13.83
CA THR A 36 8.00 -7.54 -13.43
C THR A 36 6.80 -8.14 -14.17
N ASP A 37 5.71 -8.30 -13.44
CA ASP A 37 4.39 -8.61 -13.99
C ASP A 37 3.43 -7.53 -13.50
N THR A 38 3.04 -6.65 -14.43
CA THR A 38 2.13 -5.54 -14.17
C THR A 38 2.69 -4.56 -13.12
N ARG A 39 2.38 -4.77 -11.83
CA ARG A 39 2.86 -3.97 -10.68
C ARG A 39 3.65 -4.79 -9.66
N TYR A 40 3.76 -6.09 -9.90
CA TYR A 40 4.47 -7.01 -9.02
C TYR A 40 5.89 -7.22 -9.52
N TYR A 41 6.82 -7.29 -8.57
CA TYR A 41 8.21 -7.64 -8.76
C TYR A 41 8.44 -9.09 -8.33
N LYS A 42 9.20 -9.84 -9.11
CA LYS A 42 9.56 -11.21 -8.79
C LYS A 42 10.75 -11.24 -7.85
N VAL A 43 10.52 -11.53 -6.58
CA VAL A 43 11.58 -11.73 -5.58
C VAL A 43 11.73 -13.21 -5.29
N GLU A 44 12.95 -13.67 -5.19
CA GLU A 44 13.30 -15.04 -4.85
C GLU A 44 13.62 -15.14 -3.35
N GLU A 45 12.97 -16.09 -2.68
CA GLU A 45 13.25 -16.55 -1.32
C GLU A 45 14.43 -17.52 -1.27
N LYS A 46 14.76 -17.98 -0.06
CA LYS A 46 15.61 -19.15 0.14
C LYS A 46 15.04 -20.37 -0.61
N ASP A 47 15.93 -21.22 -1.09
CA ASP A 47 15.63 -22.47 -1.81
C ASP A 47 15.08 -22.28 -3.24
N GLY A 48 15.19 -21.07 -3.80
CA GLY A 48 14.85 -20.79 -5.21
C GLY A 48 13.36 -20.59 -5.47
N VAL A 49 12.55 -20.45 -4.41
CA VAL A 49 11.12 -20.20 -4.51
C VAL A 49 10.87 -18.73 -4.81
N TYR A 50 10.19 -18.43 -5.90
CA TYR A 50 9.83 -17.05 -6.26
C TYR A 50 8.50 -16.63 -5.66
N LYS A 51 8.41 -15.35 -5.33
CA LYS A 51 7.23 -14.63 -4.83
C LYS A 51 7.05 -13.37 -5.63
N TRP A 52 5.79 -13.02 -5.88
CA TRP A 52 5.43 -11.77 -6.54
C TRP A 52 5.03 -10.75 -5.49
N VAL A 53 5.78 -9.65 -5.41
CA VAL A 53 5.58 -8.59 -4.42
C VAL A 53 5.21 -7.27 -5.08
N GLU A 54 4.15 -6.62 -4.60
CA GLU A 54 3.77 -5.26 -4.97
C GLU A 54 4.10 -4.33 -3.80
N ILE A 55 4.84 -3.25 -4.08
CA ILE A 55 5.19 -2.22 -3.10
C ILE A 55 4.69 -0.89 -3.60
N GLY A 56 3.90 -0.20 -2.79
CA GLY A 56 3.29 1.04 -3.22
C GLY A 56 2.70 1.86 -2.09
N ILE A 57 2.17 3.01 -2.48
CA ILE A 57 1.54 3.97 -1.58
C ILE A 57 0.07 4.05 -1.93
N HIS A 58 -0.79 3.69 -0.97
CA HIS A 58 -2.21 3.91 -1.06
C HIS A 58 -2.60 5.19 -0.31
N THR A 59 -3.19 6.15 -1.01
CA THR A 59 -3.78 7.35 -0.42
C THR A 59 -5.29 7.26 -0.46
N PHE A 60 -5.93 7.27 0.70
CA PHE A 60 -7.39 7.36 0.85
C PHE A 60 -7.81 8.81 1.15
N PHE A 61 -8.78 9.35 0.40
CA PHE A 61 -9.18 10.76 0.49
C PHE A 61 -10.53 11.02 1.17
N GLY A 62 -11.18 10.00 1.78
CA GLY A 62 -12.51 10.10 2.39
C GLY A 62 -12.63 11.12 3.53
N ALA A 63 -12.70 10.68 4.80
CA ALA A 63 -12.77 11.58 5.96
C ALA A 63 -11.41 12.24 6.29
N GLY A 64 -10.72 12.74 5.27
CA GLY A 64 -9.35 13.23 5.32
C GLY A 64 -8.36 12.31 4.62
N ARG A 65 -7.25 12.92 4.18
CA ARG A 65 -6.15 12.22 3.50
C ARG A 65 -5.43 11.27 4.47
N LYS A 66 -5.34 9.99 4.11
CA LYS A 66 -4.56 8.98 4.82
C LYS A 66 -3.69 8.24 3.82
N ASP A 67 -2.38 8.38 3.97
CA ASP A 67 -1.41 7.68 3.14
C ASP A 67 -0.91 6.41 3.87
N TYR A 68 -0.73 5.32 3.12
CA TYR A 68 -0.22 4.06 3.62
C TYR A 68 0.85 3.53 2.69
N LEU A 69 2.01 3.17 3.24
CA LEU A 69 2.97 2.32 2.56
C LEU A 69 2.48 0.87 2.67
N THR A 70 2.38 0.17 1.56
CA THR A 70 1.93 -1.22 1.51
C THR A 70 2.94 -2.11 0.82
N VAL A 71 3.08 -3.34 1.34
CA VAL A 71 3.83 -4.43 0.71
C VAL A 71 2.93 -5.65 0.67
N SER A 72 2.55 -6.09 -0.53
CA SER A 72 1.56 -7.16 -0.76
C SER A 72 2.17 -8.31 -1.54
N PHE A 73 1.83 -9.55 -1.18
CA PHE A 73 2.31 -10.77 -1.85
C PHE A 73 1.16 -11.49 -2.56
N LYS A 74 1.38 -12.01 -3.79
CA LYS A 74 0.38 -12.88 -4.45
C LYS A 74 0.28 -14.23 -3.72
N GLU A 75 1.41 -14.82 -3.39
CA GLU A 75 1.53 -16.12 -2.72
C GLU A 75 1.49 -15.99 -1.19
N GLU A 76 1.58 -17.11 -0.48
CA GLU A 76 1.77 -17.10 0.98
C GLU A 76 3.02 -16.32 1.39
N LEU A 77 2.92 -15.69 2.56
CA LEU A 77 3.94 -14.83 3.14
C LEU A 77 5.29 -15.57 3.30
N PRO A 78 6.42 -14.94 2.95
CA PRO A 78 7.73 -15.51 3.20
C PRO A 78 8.00 -15.76 4.69
N LYS A 79 8.56 -16.92 5.00
CA LYS A 79 9.04 -17.20 6.36
C LYS A 79 10.27 -16.33 6.65
N ASN A 80 10.19 -15.51 7.69
CA ASN A 80 11.26 -14.62 8.15
C ASN A 80 11.64 -13.49 7.16
N LEU A 81 10.64 -12.77 6.67
CA LEU A 81 10.83 -11.51 5.96
C LEU A 81 10.88 -10.34 6.95
N THR A 82 11.85 -9.45 6.78
CA THR A 82 11.86 -8.12 7.42
C THR A 82 11.65 -7.05 6.36
N ILE A 83 10.74 -6.11 6.62
CA ILE A 83 10.45 -4.99 5.71
C ILE A 83 10.80 -3.68 6.40
N LYS A 84 11.69 -2.90 5.77
CA LYS A 84 12.14 -1.60 6.30
C LYS A 84 11.97 -0.51 5.25
N SER A 85 11.54 0.66 5.70
CA SER A 85 11.58 1.91 4.93
C SER A 85 12.69 2.80 5.49
N SER A 86 13.39 3.51 4.60
CA SER A 86 14.39 4.52 4.99
C SER A 86 13.80 5.65 5.84
N ASN A 87 12.54 6.04 5.60
CA ASN A 87 11.89 7.12 6.35
C ASN A 87 11.00 6.62 7.48
N PHE A 88 10.43 5.43 7.35
CA PHE A 88 9.39 4.95 8.27
C PHE A 88 9.83 3.76 9.14
N GLY A 89 11.06 3.26 9.00
CA GLY A 89 11.54 2.10 9.75
C GLY A 89 10.77 0.82 9.41
N ASN A 90 10.58 -0.05 10.39
CA ASN A 90 9.94 -1.36 10.18
C ASN A 90 8.46 -1.22 9.75
N ILE A 91 8.06 -1.97 8.72
CA ILE A 91 6.70 -1.94 8.12
C ILE A 91 5.88 -3.20 8.49
N ASP A 92 6.55 -4.24 8.97
CA ASP A 92 5.98 -5.55 9.33
C ASP A 92 4.96 -5.54 10.49
N SER A 93 4.86 -4.43 11.23
CA SER A 93 4.02 -4.29 12.43
C SER A 93 2.50 -4.45 12.25
N ALA A 94 1.98 -4.34 11.02
CA ALA A 94 0.53 -4.44 10.76
C ALA A 94 0.27 -5.25 9.49
N TYR A 95 0.46 -6.56 9.62
CA TYR A 95 0.12 -7.55 8.60
C TYR A 95 -1.38 -7.87 8.61
N ARG A 96 -1.98 -7.98 7.42
CA ARG A 96 -3.33 -8.50 7.21
C ARG A 96 -3.28 -9.76 6.37
N GLU A 97 -3.61 -10.89 6.98
CA GLU A 97 -3.58 -12.22 6.36
C GLU A 97 -4.48 -12.31 5.11
N ASP A 98 -5.73 -11.82 5.21
CA ASP A 98 -6.72 -11.91 4.11
C ASP A 98 -6.24 -11.27 2.80
N TYR A 99 -5.35 -10.29 2.90
CA TYR A 99 -4.81 -9.54 1.75
C TYR A 99 -3.32 -9.82 1.51
N LYS A 100 -2.67 -10.62 2.37
CA LYS A 100 -1.24 -10.87 2.37
C LYS A 100 -0.43 -9.56 2.28
N THR A 101 -0.88 -8.56 3.02
CA THR A 101 -0.37 -7.18 2.94
C THR A 101 0.15 -6.72 4.27
N PHE A 102 1.37 -6.21 4.29
CA PHE A 102 1.85 -5.31 5.34
C PHE A 102 1.48 -3.89 4.98
N SER A 103 1.02 -3.14 5.97
CA SER A 103 0.70 -1.73 5.76
C SER A 103 1.20 -0.89 6.92
N LYS A 104 1.73 0.29 6.62
CA LYS A 104 2.07 1.29 7.63
C LYS A 104 1.45 2.62 7.24
N ARG A 105 0.74 3.24 8.19
CA ARG A 105 0.27 4.62 7.98
C ARG A 105 1.49 5.54 7.94
N ILE A 106 1.56 6.36 6.91
CA ILE A 106 2.66 7.29 6.67
C ILE A 106 2.14 8.72 6.52
N ASN A 107 3.02 9.69 6.67
CA ASN A 107 2.76 11.08 6.32
C ASN A 107 3.73 11.47 5.20
N ILE A 108 3.25 11.57 3.96
CA ILE A 108 4.14 11.81 2.81
C ILE A 108 4.44 13.30 2.58
N LYS A 109 3.81 14.21 3.32
CA LYS A 109 3.90 15.66 3.05
C LYS A 109 5.32 16.20 3.14
N ASP A 110 6.17 15.56 3.93
CA ASP A 110 7.51 16.06 4.28
C ASP A 110 8.64 15.19 3.71
N ILE A 111 8.34 14.30 2.76
CA ILE A 111 9.30 13.30 2.26
C ILE A 111 9.50 13.48 0.75
N LYS A 112 10.76 13.66 0.35
CA LYS A 112 11.18 13.80 -1.05
C LYS A 112 11.36 12.45 -1.75
N SER A 113 11.91 11.48 -1.04
CA SER A 113 12.17 10.14 -1.58
C SER A 113 12.14 9.12 -0.46
N ASP A 114 11.78 7.89 -0.78
CA ASP A 114 11.88 6.76 0.15
C ASP A 114 12.47 5.53 -0.53
N THR A 115 13.15 4.69 0.25
CA THR A 115 13.60 3.37 -0.16
C THR A 115 13.04 2.31 0.78
N VAL A 116 12.40 1.30 0.20
CA VAL A 116 11.93 0.10 0.89
C VAL A 116 12.91 -1.04 0.65
N TYR A 117 13.26 -1.72 1.73
CA TYR A 117 14.12 -2.89 1.77
C TYR A 117 13.27 -4.10 2.13
N LEU A 118 13.32 -5.13 1.28
CA LEU A 118 12.86 -6.46 1.61
C LEU A 118 14.08 -7.30 1.97
N GLU A 119 14.23 -7.62 3.25
CA GLU A 119 15.35 -8.40 3.79
C GLU A 119 14.86 -9.81 4.10
N PHE A 120 15.45 -10.78 3.41
CA PHE A 120 15.28 -12.19 3.71
C PHE A 120 16.45 -12.65 4.61
N ASN A 121 16.20 -13.63 5.49
CA ASN A 121 17.16 -14.10 6.51
C ASN A 121 18.52 -14.59 5.98
N ASP A 122 18.66 -14.79 4.67
CA ASP A 122 19.88 -15.22 3.97
C ASP A 122 20.74 -14.04 3.45
N ASN A 123 20.53 -12.84 4.00
CA ASN A 123 21.15 -11.58 3.58
C ASN A 123 20.77 -11.14 2.16
N LYS A 124 19.81 -11.80 1.49
CA LYS A 124 19.27 -11.29 0.23
C LYS A 124 18.39 -10.09 0.54
N ARG A 125 18.71 -8.97 -0.10
CA ARG A 125 18.03 -7.69 0.13
C ARG A 125 17.66 -7.08 -1.20
N TYR A 126 16.36 -6.92 -1.43
CA TYR A 126 15.85 -6.17 -2.56
C TYR A 126 15.58 -4.74 -2.15
N LYS A 127 15.85 -3.80 -3.05
CA LYS A 127 15.69 -2.36 -2.82
C LYS A 127 14.72 -1.78 -3.83
N PHE A 128 13.77 -1.01 -3.31
CA PHE A 128 12.79 -0.32 -4.12
C PHE A 128 12.76 1.15 -3.74
N TYR A 129 12.82 2.07 -4.70
CA TYR A 129 12.75 3.51 -4.45
C TYR A 129 11.44 4.11 -4.92
N TYR A 130 11.10 5.22 -4.28
CA TYR A 130 10.03 6.11 -4.70
C TYR A 130 10.55 7.54 -4.64
N ASP A 131 10.36 8.28 -5.73
CA ASP A 131 10.60 9.71 -5.79
C ASP A 131 9.24 10.43 -5.74
N PHE A 132 9.09 11.30 -4.74
CA PHE A 132 7.87 12.08 -4.52
C PHE A 132 7.90 13.42 -5.26
N GLU A 133 9.03 13.81 -5.85
CA GLU A 133 9.09 14.99 -6.71
C GLU A 133 8.32 14.72 -8.03
N LYS A 134 7.28 15.51 -8.27
CA LYS A 134 6.44 15.52 -9.48
C LYS A 134 6.34 16.94 -10.01
#